data_AF-A0A661R9Y2-F1
#
_entry.id   AF-A0A661R9Y2-F1
#
_cell.length_a   1.000
_cell.length_b   1.000
_cell.length_c   1.000
_cell.angle_alpha   90.00
_cell.angle_beta   90.00
_cell.angle_gamma   90.00
#
_symmetry.space_group_name_H-M   'P 1'
#
loop_
_entity.id
_entity.type
_entity.pdbx_description
1 polymer ?
#
loop_
_entity_poly.entity_id
_entity_poly.type
_entity_poly.pdbx_seq_one_letter_code
_entity_poly.pdbx_strand_id
1 'polypeptide(L)'
;MTTQASRSLKSAGKKNTLCLSCGLVPVPKGRRRYCSDRCKKRLDFALYIATGLVRTLRANYAAFSYTEDILILDILPAGSDVISRFMRGRNKHRKVSDDLLDMIEEAGREWYKKEKETGSKWQASNHLLNKRSRKDISLSAVVPVAERAPRLNHKEKKALKILELTREQILRKDGLRYIKSAYRRKAMLHHPDRGDKSNKFIQINKAHASLLSWAQSPRFYSRRALPNSWCYDASRRRWAPPA
;
A
#
# COMPACT_ATOMS: atom_id res chain seq x y z
N MET A 1 -30.80 -7.70 -11.03
CA MET A 1 -30.00 -6.60 -11.59
C MET A 1 -28.54 -6.83 -11.21
N THR A 2 -27.69 -6.92 -12.23
CA THR A 2 -26.45 -7.68 -12.25
C THR A 2 -25.30 -6.96 -11.53
N THR A 3 -24.71 -7.64 -10.56
CA THR A 3 -23.50 -7.29 -9.81
C THR A 3 -22.29 -7.19 -10.75
N GLN A 4 -21.89 -5.96 -11.10
CA GLN A 4 -20.59 -5.72 -11.72
C GLN A 4 -19.50 -5.74 -10.65
N ALA A 5 -18.86 -6.90 -10.51
CA ALA A 5 -17.53 -6.99 -9.92
C ALA A 5 -16.60 -6.03 -10.66
N SER A 6 -16.01 -5.10 -9.92
CA SER A 6 -15.02 -4.16 -10.44
C SER A 6 -13.87 -4.94 -11.07
N ARG A 7 -13.76 -4.87 -12.40
CA ARG A 7 -12.65 -5.46 -13.15
C ARG A 7 -11.35 -4.83 -12.66
N SER A 8 -10.59 -5.64 -11.92
CA SER A 8 -9.21 -5.42 -11.56
C SER A 8 -8.39 -5.14 -12.82
N LEU A 9 -7.75 -3.97 -12.90
CA LEU A 9 -6.69 -3.68 -13.87
C LEU A 9 -5.45 -4.52 -13.52
N LYS A 10 -5.50 -5.83 -13.77
CA LYS A 10 -4.30 -6.62 -14.03
C LYS A 10 -3.86 -6.29 -15.44
N SER A 11 -2.69 -5.68 -15.62
CA SER A 11 -1.99 -5.75 -16.91
C SER A 11 -0.52 -6.07 -16.71
N ALA A 12 -0.16 -7.30 -17.09
CA ALA A 12 1.14 -7.60 -17.67
C ALA A 12 1.34 -6.72 -18.93
N GLY A 13 2.56 -6.22 -19.14
CA GLY A 13 2.94 -5.32 -20.22
C GLY A 13 3.10 -3.86 -19.75
N LYS A 14 4.20 -3.20 -20.16
CA LYS A 14 4.52 -1.78 -19.86
C LYS A 14 3.46 -0.85 -20.45
N LYS A 15 2.28 -0.75 -19.84
CA LYS A 15 1.34 0.34 -20.09
C LYS A 15 1.85 1.58 -19.36
N ASN A 16 1.92 2.70 -20.07
CA ASN A 16 2.21 3.99 -19.45
C ASN A 16 1.16 4.26 -18.37
N THR A 17 1.55 4.08 -17.10
CA THR A 17 0.65 4.33 -15.97
C THR A 17 0.31 5.81 -15.92
N LEU A 18 -0.96 6.15 -15.72
CA LEU A 18 -1.37 7.54 -15.55
C LEU A 18 -0.84 8.08 -14.22
N CYS A 19 -0.62 9.39 -14.18
CA CYS A 19 -0.22 10.10 -12.97
C CYS A 19 -1.30 9.94 -11.90
N LEU A 20 -0.88 9.49 -10.72
CA LEU A 20 -1.75 9.24 -9.58
C LEU A 20 -2.41 10.49 -8.97
N SER A 21 -1.93 11.69 -9.31
CA SER A 21 -2.44 12.95 -8.74
C SER A 21 -3.38 13.70 -9.68
N CYS A 22 -3.06 13.75 -10.97
CA CYS A 22 -3.97 14.37 -11.94
C CYS A 22 -4.91 13.33 -12.57
N GLY A 23 -4.47 12.09 -12.75
CA GLY A 23 -5.24 11.07 -13.49
C GLY A 23 -5.33 11.33 -14.99
N LEU A 24 -4.60 12.34 -15.51
CA LEU A 24 -4.72 12.80 -16.91
C LEU A 24 -3.49 12.49 -17.75
N VAL A 25 -2.31 12.68 -17.17
CA VAL A 25 -1.04 12.65 -17.91
C VAL A 25 -0.32 11.34 -17.63
N PRO A 26 0.17 10.63 -18.65
CA PRO A 26 1.08 9.50 -18.49
C PRO A 26 2.29 9.83 -17.62
N VAL A 27 2.75 8.89 -16.79
CA VAL A 27 3.97 9.07 -16.00
C VAL A 27 5.20 9.03 -16.95
N PRO A 28 6.07 10.05 -16.95
CA PRO A 28 7.29 10.06 -17.76
C PRO A 28 8.24 8.92 -17.42
N LYS A 29 9.07 8.53 -18.41
CA LYS A 29 10.17 7.58 -18.18
C LYS A 29 11.06 8.05 -17.02
N GLY A 30 11.41 7.14 -16.12
CA GLY A 30 12.20 7.43 -14.91
C GLY A 30 11.38 7.83 -13.68
N ARG A 31 10.10 8.22 -13.84
CA ARG A 31 9.17 8.43 -12.73
C ARG A 31 8.27 7.20 -12.56
N ARG A 32 7.70 7.03 -11.36
CA ARG A 32 6.86 5.86 -11.03
C ARG A 32 5.38 6.15 -10.87
N ARG A 33 5.03 7.32 -10.33
CA ARG A 33 3.67 7.59 -9.82
C ARG A 33 3.08 8.93 -10.26
N TYR A 34 3.92 9.93 -10.49
CA TYR A 34 3.46 11.29 -10.73
C TYR A 34 4.13 11.85 -11.97
N CYS A 35 3.40 12.61 -12.78
CA CYS A 35 3.97 13.27 -13.96
C CYS A 35 4.93 14.41 -13.59
N SER A 36 4.76 15.02 -12.42
CA SER A 36 5.64 16.07 -11.91
C SER A 36 5.62 16.16 -10.38
N ASP A 37 6.62 16.81 -9.79
CA ASP A 37 6.67 17.04 -8.34
C ASP A 37 5.58 18.01 -7.88
N ARG A 38 5.16 18.92 -8.76
CA ARG A 38 4.00 19.79 -8.54
C ARG A 38 2.72 18.96 -8.36
N CYS A 39 2.50 17.95 -9.22
CA CYS A 39 1.35 17.05 -9.06
C CYS A 39 1.42 16.26 -7.75
N LYS A 40 2.60 15.72 -7.40
CA LYS A 40 2.78 15.04 -6.12
C LYS A 40 2.43 15.96 -4.94
N LYS A 41 3.01 17.16 -4.88
CA LYS A 41 2.77 18.14 -3.81
C LYS A 41 1.30 18.53 -3.70
N ARG A 42 0.61 18.72 -4.84
CA ARG A 42 -0.83 19.06 -4.84
C ARG A 42 -1.69 17.94 -4.24
N LEU A 43 -1.40 16.68 -4.57
CA LEU A 43 -2.12 15.56 -3.97
C LEU A 43 -1.76 15.37 -2.50
N ASP A 44 -0.48 15.49 -2.14
CA ASP A 44 -0.04 15.42 -0.74
C ASP A 44 -0.76 16.48 0.10
N PHE A 45 -0.94 17.70 -0.44
CA PHE A 45 -1.74 18.75 0.18
C PHE A 45 -3.22 18.36 0.31
N ALA A 46 -3.86 17.85 -0.75
CA ALA A 46 -5.26 17.42 -0.69
C ALA A 46 -5.49 16.32 0.37
N LEU A 47 -4.58 15.34 0.46
CA LEU A 47 -4.61 14.31 1.49
C LEU A 47 -4.35 14.87 2.89
N TYR A 48 -3.45 15.85 3.03
CA TYR A 48 -3.25 16.56 4.28
C TYR A 48 -4.55 17.23 4.75
N ILE A 49 -5.25 17.95 3.87
CA ILE A 49 -6.57 18.53 4.18
C ILE A 49 -7.60 17.45 4.53
N ALA A 50 -7.61 16.33 3.81
CA ALA A 50 -8.49 15.19 4.09
C ALA A 50 -8.32 14.65 5.51
N THR A 51 -7.12 14.78 6.08
CA THR A 51 -6.83 14.37 7.46
C THR A 51 -7.71 15.12 8.47
N GLY A 52 -8.08 16.37 8.19
CA GLY A 52 -9.03 17.13 9.01
C GLY A 52 -10.38 16.40 9.13
N LEU A 53 -10.99 16.09 7.99
CA LEU A 53 -12.26 15.34 7.94
C LEU A 53 -12.14 13.97 8.61
N VAL A 54 -11.10 13.20 8.29
CA VAL A 54 -10.87 11.86 8.86
C VAL A 54 -10.76 11.91 10.39
N ARG A 55 -10.10 12.94 10.95
CA ARG A 55 -9.99 13.14 12.40
C ARG A 55 -11.31 13.61 13.03
N THR A 56 -12.03 14.52 12.38
CA THR A 56 -13.37 14.96 12.82
C THR A 56 -14.35 13.79 12.92
N LEU A 57 -14.23 12.82 12.02
CA LEU A 57 -15.03 11.60 12.01
C LEU A 57 -14.45 10.47 12.90
N ARG A 58 -13.42 10.76 13.71
CA ARG A 58 -12.76 9.83 14.64
C ARG A 58 -12.36 8.49 14.00
N ALA A 59 -11.86 8.54 12.77
CA ALA A 59 -11.51 7.32 12.03
C ALA A 59 -10.17 6.72 12.42
N ASN A 60 -10.13 5.39 12.57
CA ASN A 60 -8.88 4.65 12.73
C ASN A 60 -8.18 4.47 11.38
N TYR A 61 -8.95 4.26 10.32
CA TYR A 61 -8.44 4.05 8.97
C TYR A 61 -9.27 4.82 7.95
N ALA A 62 -8.63 5.25 6.88
CA ALA A 62 -9.32 5.74 5.69
C ALA A 62 -8.58 5.29 4.43
N ALA A 63 -9.30 5.12 3.34
CA ALA A 63 -8.75 4.76 2.05
C ALA A 63 -9.28 5.71 0.98
N PHE A 64 -8.37 6.36 0.27
CA PHE A 64 -8.70 7.20 -0.87
C PHE A 64 -8.31 6.49 -2.16
N SER A 65 -9.23 6.44 -3.12
CA SER A 65 -9.01 5.87 -4.44
C SER A 65 -9.89 6.54 -5.48
N TYR A 66 -9.64 6.26 -6.75
CA TYR A 66 -10.45 6.79 -7.83
C TYR A 66 -10.39 5.88 -9.06
N THR A 67 -11.43 5.97 -9.88
CA THR A 67 -11.49 5.45 -11.25
C THR A 67 -11.53 6.60 -12.24
N GLU A 68 -11.77 6.34 -13.52
CA GLU A 68 -11.96 7.42 -14.51
C GLU A 68 -13.18 8.29 -14.19
N ASP A 69 -14.23 7.70 -13.63
CA ASP A 69 -15.54 8.36 -13.48
C ASP A 69 -15.89 8.71 -12.03
N ILE A 70 -15.24 8.13 -11.02
CA ILE A 70 -15.63 8.30 -9.61
C ILE A 70 -14.41 8.43 -8.69
N LEU A 71 -14.48 9.33 -7.71
CA LEU A 71 -13.62 9.34 -6.52
C LEU A 71 -14.30 8.64 -5.36
N ILE A 72 -13.51 7.92 -4.58
CA ILE A 72 -13.98 7.17 -3.42
C ILE A 72 -13.07 7.50 -2.23
N LEU A 73 -13.67 7.96 -1.14
CA LEU A 73 -13.04 8.06 0.17
C LEU A 73 -13.81 7.18 1.16
N ASP A 74 -13.22 6.04 1.50
CA ASP A 74 -13.76 5.12 2.48
C ASP A 74 -13.18 5.43 3.86
N ILE A 75 -14.04 5.52 4.87
CA ILE A 75 -13.68 5.88 6.24
C ILE A 75 -14.16 4.78 7.17
N LEU A 76 -13.27 4.31 8.05
CA LEU A 76 -13.57 3.36 9.12
C LEU A 76 -13.43 4.06 10.48
N PRO A 77 -14.56 4.45 11.11
CA PRO A 77 -14.58 5.03 12.45
C PRO A 77 -13.95 4.14 13.51
N ALA A 78 -13.37 4.72 14.55
CA ALA A 78 -12.88 3.96 15.70
C ALA A 78 -14.04 3.22 16.40
N GLY A 79 -13.86 1.93 16.64
CA GLY A 79 -14.87 1.08 17.28
C GLY A 79 -16.02 0.65 16.36
N SER A 80 -15.97 0.96 15.07
CA SER A 80 -16.94 0.50 14.07
C SER A 80 -16.36 -0.65 13.23
N ASP A 81 -17.23 -1.57 12.82
CA ASP A 81 -16.97 -2.59 11.79
C ASP A 81 -17.62 -2.22 10.44
N VAL A 82 -18.31 -1.06 10.37
CA VAL A 82 -18.96 -0.55 9.16
C VAL A 82 -18.14 0.58 8.55
N ILE A 83 -17.89 0.47 7.24
CA ILE A 83 -17.24 1.50 6.43
C ILE A 83 -18.26 2.55 6.00
N SER A 84 -17.88 3.82 6.08
CA SER A 84 -18.62 4.94 5.50
C SER A 84 -17.95 5.39 4.20
N ARG A 85 -18.66 5.27 3.07
CA ARG A 85 -18.13 5.54 1.73
C ARG A 85 -18.61 6.89 1.19
N PHE A 86 -17.67 7.80 0.97
CA PHE A 86 -17.91 9.06 0.29
C PHE A 86 -17.59 8.88 -1.20
N MET A 87 -18.55 9.21 -2.07
CA MET A 87 -18.40 9.10 -3.53
C MET A 87 -18.69 10.44 -4.17
N ARG A 88 -17.90 10.77 -5.21
CA ARG A 88 -18.13 11.95 -6.05
C ARG A 88 -17.83 11.57 -7.50
N GLY A 89 -18.66 12.03 -8.43
CA GLY A 89 -18.37 11.92 -9.86
C GLY A 89 -17.11 12.72 -10.23
N ARG A 90 -16.32 12.18 -11.15
CA ARG A 90 -15.13 12.85 -11.67
C ARG A 90 -15.44 13.62 -12.93
N ASN A 91 -14.80 14.77 -13.06
CA ASN A 91 -14.68 15.44 -14.33
C ASN A 91 -13.38 14.98 -15.02
N LYS A 92 -13.49 14.40 -16.22
CA LYS A 92 -12.35 13.86 -16.98
C LYS A 92 -11.30 14.90 -17.36
N HIS A 93 -11.62 16.19 -17.28
CA HIS A 93 -10.70 17.28 -17.55
C HIS A 93 -10.09 17.91 -16.29
N ARG A 94 -10.50 17.46 -15.10
CA ARG A 94 -10.04 17.99 -13.81
C ARG A 94 -9.11 17.02 -13.10
N LYS A 95 -8.20 17.58 -12.30
CA LYS A 95 -7.24 16.79 -11.52
C LYS A 95 -7.95 16.15 -10.34
N VAL A 96 -7.62 14.88 -10.09
CA VAL A 96 -8.11 14.11 -8.92
C VAL A 96 -7.93 14.89 -7.61
N SER A 97 -6.75 15.50 -7.41
CA SER A 97 -6.47 16.26 -6.18
C SER A 97 -7.42 17.45 -5.95
N ASP A 98 -7.94 18.07 -7.01
CA ASP A 98 -8.90 19.17 -6.89
C ASP A 98 -10.30 18.62 -6.59
N ASP A 99 -10.72 17.54 -7.25
CA ASP A 99 -12.00 16.89 -6.96
C ASP A 99 -12.07 16.30 -5.53
N LEU A 100 -10.93 15.82 -4.99
CA LEU A 100 -10.83 15.39 -3.60
C LEU A 100 -11.06 16.56 -2.64
N LEU A 101 -10.51 17.74 -2.92
CA LEU A 101 -10.71 18.91 -2.08
C LEU A 101 -12.18 19.33 -2.03
N ASP A 102 -12.86 19.33 -3.18
CA ASP A 102 -14.30 19.63 -3.22
C ASP A 102 -15.12 18.59 -2.44
N MET A 103 -14.79 17.29 -2.55
CA MET A 103 -15.46 16.24 -1.77
C MET A 103 -15.31 16.50 -0.26
N ILE A 104 -14.11 16.90 0.19
CA ILE A 104 -13.85 17.21 1.60
C ILE A 104 -14.61 18.46 2.03
N GLU A 105 -14.66 19.47 1.17
CA GLU A 105 -15.36 20.73 1.43
C GLU A 105 -16.88 20.51 1.56
N GLU A 106 -17.48 19.70 0.67
CA GLU A 106 -18.90 19.33 0.75
C GLU A 106 -19.23 18.54 2.01
N ALA A 107 -18.41 17.54 2.35
CA ALA A 107 -18.57 16.81 3.59
C ALA A 107 -18.43 17.74 4.80
N GLY A 108 -17.48 18.69 4.77
CA GLY A 108 -17.30 19.71 5.79
C GLY A 108 -18.53 20.60 5.94
N ARG A 109 -19.10 21.11 4.84
CA ARG A 109 -20.32 21.91 4.85
C ARG A 109 -21.50 21.16 5.46
N GLU A 110 -21.72 19.92 5.06
CA GLU A 110 -22.80 19.08 5.61
C GLU A 110 -22.59 18.81 7.11
N TRP A 111 -21.34 18.57 7.53
CA TRP A 111 -21.00 18.42 8.94
C TRP A 111 -21.29 19.69 9.75
N TYR A 112 -20.81 20.85 9.30
CA TYR A 112 -21.03 22.13 10.00
C TYR A 112 -22.50 22.53 10.04
N LYS A 113 -23.24 22.27 8.96
CA LYS A 113 -24.69 22.47 8.97
C LYS A 113 -25.34 21.64 10.08
N LYS A 114 -25.00 20.36 10.16
CA LYS A 114 -25.59 19.47 11.18
C LYS A 114 -25.15 19.83 12.60
N GLU A 115 -23.91 20.28 12.78
CA GLU A 115 -23.42 20.73 14.08
C GLU A 115 -24.15 22.00 14.53
N LYS A 116 -24.36 22.98 13.64
CA LYS A 116 -25.16 24.18 13.93
C LYS A 116 -26.62 23.86 14.29
N GLU A 117 -27.22 22.89 13.60
CA GLU A 117 -28.61 22.47 13.87
C GLU A 117 -28.76 21.76 15.22
N THR A 118 -27.75 21.01 15.67
CA THR A 118 -27.86 20.12 16.83
C THR A 118 -27.07 20.59 18.05
N GLY A 119 -26.14 21.53 17.88
CA GLY A 119 -25.13 21.88 18.87
C GLY A 119 -24.11 20.76 19.17
N SER A 120 -24.16 19.63 18.45
CA SER A 120 -23.40 18.43 18.79
C SER A 120 -22.50 17.93 17.66
N LYS A 121 -21.19 18.03 17.89
CA LYS A 121 -20.16 17.48 17.00
C LYS A 121 -20.31 15.98 16.78
N TRP A 122 -20.68 15.24 17.83
CA TRP A 122 -20.88 13.80 17.74
C TRP A 122 -22.07 13.48 16.83
N GLN A 123 -23.20 14.18 16.98
CA GLN A 123 -24.36 13.98 16.12
C GLN A 123 -24.06 14.35 14.66
N ALA A 124 -23.31 15.42 14.42
CA ALA A 124 -22.86 15.79 13.09
C ALA A 124 -21.98 14.71 12.43
N SER A 125 -21.00 14.18 13.16
CA SER A 125 -20.15 13.09 12.65
C SER A 125 -20.95 11.81 12.42
N ASN A 126 -21.80 11.42 13.37
CA ASN A 126 -22.62 10.22 13.25
C ASN A 126 -23.63 10.32 12.10
N HIS A 127 -24.21 11.50 11.88
CA HIS A 127 -25.07 11.78 10.73
C HIS A 127 -24.35 11.54 9.41
N LEU A 128 -23.14 12.09 9.24
CA LEU A 128 -22.35 11.88 8.03
C LEU A 128 -22.02 10.40 7.79
N LEU A 129 -21.58 9.70 8.84
CA LEU A 129 -21.17 8.31 8.79
C LEU A 129 -22.34 7.37 8.48
N ASN A 130 -23.46 7.49 9.21
CA ASN A 130 -24.62 6.61 9.03
C ASN A 130 -25.25 6.76 7.65
N LYS A 131 -25.38 8.00 7.15
CA LYS A 131 -25.90 8.29 5.81
C LYS A 131 -25.09 7.64 4.70
N ARG A 132 -23.81 7.32 4.95
CA ARG A 132 -22.87 6.76 3.97
C ARG A 132 -22.40 5.35 4.33
N SER A 133 -23.07 4.72 5.29
CA SER A 133 -22.70 3.40 5.78
C SER A 133 -22.86 2.34 4.70
N ARG A 134 -21.87 1.47 4.60
CA ARG A 134 -21.79 0.39 3.61
C ARG A 134 -21.36 -0.89 4.30
N LYS A 135 -22.33 -1.76 4.55
CA LYS A 135 -22.13 -3.08 5.16
C LYS A 135 -21.64 -4.13 4.17
N ASP A 136 -21.74 -3.85 2.88
CA ASP A 136 -21.30 -4.72 1.78
C ASP A 136 -19.78 -4.67 1.53
N ILE A 137 -19.07 -3.73 2.14
CA ILE A 137 -17.63 -3.53 1.92
C ILE A 137 -16.84 -4.22 3.04
N SER A 138 -15.93 -5.11 2.66
CA SER A 138 -15.00 -5.74 3.59
C SER A 138 -14.02 -4.72 4.20
N LEU A 139 -13.73 -4.88 5.50
CA LEU A 139 -12.70 -4.11 6.21
C LEU A 139 -11.33 -4.16 5.53
N SER A 140 -10.99 -5.26 4.83
CA SER A 140 -9.74 -5.40 4.09
C SER A 140 -9.58 -4.39 2.94
N ALA A 141 -10.65 -3.71 2.53
CA ALA A 141 -10.61 -2.63 1.55
C ALA A 141 -10.02 -1.33 2.10
N VAL A 142 -10.04 -1.14 3.43
CA VAL A 142 -9.62 0.10 4.11
C VAL A 142 -8.49 -0.14 5.10
N VAL A 143 -8.47 -1.29 5.76
CA VAL A 143 -7.44 -1.68 6.73
C VAL A 143 -6.31 -2.38 5.98
N PRO A 144 -5.11 -1.77 5.88
CA PRO A 144 -3.99 -2.40 5.21
C PRO A 144 -3.49 -3.60 6.03
N VAL A 145 -3.60 -4.80 5.46
CA VAL A 145 -3.04 -6.01 6.06
C VAL A 145 -1.52 -5.89 6.07
N ALA A 146 -0.92 -6.01 7.25
CA ALA A 146 0.52 -5.92 7.42
C ALA A 146 1.20 -7.18 6.87
N GLU A 147 1.54 -7.18 5.57
CA GLU A 147 2.41 -8.20 5.02
C GLU A 147 3.81 -8.06 5.63
N ARG A 148 4.21 -9.04 6.44
CA ARG A 148 5.57 -9.15 6.98
C ARG A 148 6.46 -9.78 5.91
N ALA A 149 7.30 -8.96 5.31
CA ALA A 149 8.27 -9.44 4.32
C ALA A 149 9.70 -9.24 4.83
N PRO A 150 10.63 -10.17 4.50
CA PRO A 150 11.99 -10.13 4.99
C PRO A 150 12.72 -8.94 4.38
N ARG A 151 13.30 -8.12 5.24
CA ARG A 151 14.14 -7.00 4.86
C ARG A 151 15.54 -7.52 4.60
N LEU A 152 15.81 -7.75 3.31
CA LEU A 152 17.09 -8.21 2.81
C LEU A 152 17.92 -7.04 2.25
N ASN A 153 19.17 -6.91 2.68
CA ASN A 153 20.14 -5.99 2.11
C ASN A 153 20.66 -6.52 0.75
N HIS A 154 21.55 -5.76 0.07
CA HIS A 154 22.07 -6.17 -1.24
C HIS A 154 22.83 -7.51 -1.18
N LYS A 155 23.64 -7.71 -0.12
CA LYS A 155 24.44 -8.92 0.09
C LYS A 155 23.54 -10.15 0.28
N GLU A 156 22.50 -10.05 1.12
CA GLU A 156 21.53 -11.12 1.38
C GLU A 156 20.70 -11.45 0.14
N LYS A 157 20.30 -10.45 -0.66
CA LYS A 157 19.63 -10.69 -1.96
C LYS A 157 20.53 -11.41 -2.95
N LYS A 158 21.82 -11.05 -3.01
CA LYS A 158 22.80 -11.74 -3.86
C LYS A 158 23.03 -13.17 -3.37
N ALA A 159 23.08 -13.37 -2.05
CA ALA A 159 23.23 -14.67 -1.44
C ALA A 159 22.05 -15.62 -1.78
N LEU A 160 20.80 -15.12 -1.76
CA LEU A 160 19.65 -15.89 -2.23
C LEU A 160 19.80 -16.35 -3.67
N LYS A 161 20.29 -15.47 -4.56
CA LYS A 161 20.53 -15.84 -5.97
C LYS A 161 21.62 -16.90 -6.12
N ILE A 162 22.73 -16.76 -5.39
CA ILE A 162 23.86 -17.72 -5.44
C ILE A 162 23.43 -19.11 -4.94
N LEU A 163 22.63 -19.16 -3.86
CA LEU A 163 22.12 -20.41 -3.31
C LEU A 163 20.82 -20.90 -3.97
N GLU A 164 20.28 -20.17 -4.95
CA GLU A 164 19.00 -20.47 -5.62
C GLU A 164 17.84 -20.67 -4.64
N LEU A 165 17.75 -19.77 -3.66
CA LEU A 165 16.68 -19.76 -2.66
C LEU A 165 15.70 -18.63 -2.90
N THR A 166 14.44 -18.94 -2.62
CA THR A 166 13.33 -17.97 -2.62
C THR A 166 13.19 -17.32 -1.25
N ARG A 167 12.47 -16.19 -1.19
CA ARG A 167 12.19 -15.50 0.08
C ARG A 167 11.23 -16.33 0.94
N GLU A 168 10.30 -16.99 0.29
CA GLU A 168 9.27 -17.81 0.90
C GLU A 168 9.91 -18.99 1.63
N GLN A 169 10.91 -19.63 1.01
CA GLN A 169 11.66 -20.73 1.63
C GLN A 169 12.40 -20.31 2.92
N ILE A 170 13.03 -19.14 2.96
CA ILE A 170 13.73 -18.68 4.18
C ILE A 170 12.77 -18.23 5.29
N LEU A 171 11.50 -17.95 4.95
CA LEU A 171 10.46 -17.51 5.90
C LEU A 171 9.67 -18.67 6.52
N ARG A 172 9.80 -19.89 5.98
CA ARG A 172 9.15 -21.06 6.55
C ARG A 172 9.72 -21.36 7.95
N LYS A 173 8.94 -22.06 8.78
CA LYS A 173 9.37 -22.52 10.12
C LYS A 173 10.70 -23.30 10.06
N ASP A 174 10.98 -23.97 8.94
CA ASP A 174 12.19 -24.73 8.67
C ASP A 174 13.19 -24.02 7.73
N GLY A 175 13.13 -22.69 7.61
CA GLY A 175 13.95 -21.90 6.69
C GLY A 175 15.46 -22.11 6.83
N LEU A 176 15.95 -22.35 8.06
CA LEU A 176 17.36 -22.69 8.31
C LEU A 176 17.77 -24.00 7.60
N ARG A 177 16.86 -24.98 7.51
CA ARG A 177 17.10 -26.25 6.83
C ARG A 177 17.25 -26.04 5.34
N TYR A 178 16.42 -25.18 4.74
CA TYR A 178 16.54 -24.81 3.33
C TYR A 178 17.88 -24.13 3.03
N ILE A 179 18.34 -23.22 3.89
CA ILE A 179 19.63 -22.54 3.75
C ILE A 179 20.79 -23.55 3.76
N LYS A 180 20.84 -24.43 4.77
CA LYS A 180 21.88 -25.46 4.89
C LYS A 180 21.87 -26.45 3.73
N SER A 181 20.67 -26.87 3.29
CA SER A 181 20.52 -27.85 2.20
C SER A 181 20.93 -27.27 0.85
N ALA A 182 20.59 -26.00 0.59
CA ALA A 182 21.03 -25.29 -0.62
C ALA A 182 22.54 -25.10 -0.65
N TYR A 183 23.14 -24.73 0.49
CA TYR A 183 24.60 -24.66 0.61
C TYR A 183 25.26 -26.00 0.29
N ARG A 184 24.82 -27.11 0.91
CA ARG A 184 25.40 -28.45 0.66
C ARG A 184 25.36 -28.82 -0.82
N ARG A 185 24.20 -28.65 -1.49
CA ARG A 185 24.09 -28.88 -2.94
C ARG A 185 25.10 -28.06 -3.74
N LYS A 186 25.18 -26.75 -3.48
CA LYS A 186 26.06 -25.84 -4.23
C LYS A 186 27.54 -26.08 -3.94
N ALA A 187 27.88 -26.35 -2.69
CA ALA A 187 29.24 -26.67 -2.25
C ALA A 187 29.73 -27.98 -2.88
N MET A 188 28.89 -29.02 -2.95
CA MET A 188 29.23 -30.28 -3.63
C MET A 188 29.39 -30.11 -5.14
N LEU A 189 28.64 -29.21 -5.77
CA LEU A 189 28.74 -28.97 -7.22
C LEU A 189 30.02 -28.19 -7.58
N HIS A 190 30.38 -27.21 -6.76
CA HIS A 190 31.48 -26.27 -7.01
C HIS A 190 32.69 -26.51 -6.11
N HIS A 191 32.88 -27.74 -5.62
CA HIS A 191 33.98 -28.06 -4.72
C HIS A 191 35.32 -28.01 -5.48
N PRO A 192 36.37 -27.38 -4.93
CA PRO A 192 37.69 -27.34 -5.56
C PRO A 192 38.23 -28.74 -5.92
N ASP A 193 38.04 -29.71 -5.02
CA ASP A 193 38.46 -31.11 -5.22
C ASP A 193 37.73 -31.83 -6.37
N ARG A 194 36.63 -31.25 -6.89
CA ARG A 194 35.93 -31.73 -8.09
C ARG A 194 36.34 -31.01 -9.37
N GLY A 195 37.45 -30.27 -9.32
CA GLY A 195 38.02 -29.58 -10.48
C GLY A 195 37.47 -28.17 -10.72
N ASP A 196 36.65 -27.62 -9.82
CA ASP A 196 36.20 -26.23 -9.95
C ASP A 196 37.30 -25.26 -9.50
N LYS A 197 38.05 -24.71 -10.46
CA LYS A 197 39.09 -23.69 -10.22
C LYS A 197 38.53 -22.27 -10.07
N SER A 198 37.21 -22.10 -10.13
CA SER A 198 36.60 -20.78 -10.05
C SER A 198 36.42 -20.33 -8.59
N ASN A 199 36.40 -19.01 -8.37
CA ASN A 199 36.09 -18.42 -7.05
C ASN A 199 34.62 -18.64 -6.60
N LYS A 200 33.87 -19.55 -7.23
CA LYS A 200 32.45 -19.84 -6.92
C LYS A 200 32.29 -20.43 -5.53
N PHE A 201 33.15 -21.36 -5.11
CA PHE A 201 33.08 -21.94 -3.78
C PHE A 201 33.17 -20.89 -2.67
N ILE A 202 34.10 -19.94 -2.82
CA ILE A 202 34.27 -18.80 -1.89
C ILE A 202 33.00 -17.93 -1.87
N GLN A 203 32.39 -17.66 -3.03
CA GLN A 203 31.14 -16.90 -3.11
C GLN A 203 29.97 -17.63 -2.46
N ILE A 204 29.86 -18.94 -2.64
CA ILE A 204 28.85 -19.80 -2.02
C ILE A 204 28.99 -19.79 -0.50
N ASN A 205 30.21 -19.92 0.02
CA ASN A 205 30.46 -19.88 1.45
C ASN A 205 30.11 -18.51 2.06
N LYS A 206 30.54 -17.41 1.41
CA LYS A 206 30.16 -16.04 1.80
C LYS A 206 28.64 -15.81 1.75
N ALA A 207 27.96 -16.37 0.76
CA ALA A 207 26.50 -16.30 0.63
C ALA A 207 25.80 -17.05 1.78
N HIS A 208 26.26 -18.27 2.09
CA HIS A 208 25.74 -19.07 3.20
C HIS A 208 25.91 -18.37 4.55
N ALA A 209 27.10 -17.88 4.87
CA ALA A 209 27.35 -17.13 6.11
C ALA A 209 26.45 -15.89 6.24
N SER A 210 26.24 -15.17 5.14
CA SER A 210 25.36 -14.00 5.12
C SER A 210 23.90 -14.34 5.43
N LEU A 211 23.37 -15.43 4.87
CA LEU A 211 21.98 -15.84 5.12
C LEU A 211 21.80 -16.49 6.48
N LEU A 212 22.83 -17.18 6.99
CA LEU A 212 22.82 -17.74 8.34
C LEU A 212 22.77 -16.64 9.40
N SER A 213 23.58 -15.60 9.25
CA SER A 213 23.54 -14.42 10.13
C SER A 213 22.19 -13.71 10.07
N TRP A 214 21.59 -13.57 8.88
CA TRP A 214 20.23 -13.03 8.76
C TRP A 214 19.18 -13.93 9.44
N ALA A 215 19.28 -15.25 9.30
CA ALA A 215 18.31 -16.18 9.90
C ALA A 215 18.37 -16.19 11.44
N GLN A 216 19.51 -15.86 12.04
CA GLN A 216 19.65 -15.68 13.49
C GLN A 216 18.97 -14.41 13.99
N SER A 217 18.97 -13.33 13.20
CA SER A 217 18.31 -12.06 13.53
C SER A 217 17.51 -11.53 12.33
N PRO A 218 16.35 -12.13 12.03
CA PRO A 218 15.61 -11.83 10.83
C PRO A 218 14.97 -10.44 10.94
N ARG A 219 15.32 -9.59 9.98
CA ARG A 219 14.76 -8.24 9.87
C ARG A 219 13.56 -8.27 8.94
N PHE A 220 12.47 -7.63 9.33
CA PHE A 220 11.25 -7.55 8.53
C PHE A 220 10.91 -6.10 8.20
N TYR A 221 10.22 -5.88 7.08
CA TYR A 221 9.42 -4.68 6.88
C TYR A 221 7.94 -5.07 6.90
N SER A 222 7.12 -4.19 7.47
CA SER A 222 5.67 -4.25 7.33
C SER A 222 5.27 -3.21 6.29
N ARG A 223 4.74 -3.65 5.16
CA ARG A 223 4.02 -2.74 4.26
C ARG A 223 2.57 -2.69 4.72
N ARG A 224 2.14 -1.49 5.06
CA ARG A 224 0.74 -1.14 5.27
C ARG A 224 0.37 -0.18 4.15
N ALA A 225 0.07 -0.72 2.99
CA ALA A 225 -0.38 0.02 1.83
C ALA A 225 -1.50 -0.78 1.19
N LEU A 226 -2.56 -0.10 0.74
CA LEU A 226 -3.63 -0.75 0.03
C LEU A 226 -3.27 -0.86 -1.46
N PRO A 227 -3.72 -1.92 -2.16
CA PRO A 227 -3.66 -1.95 -3.61
C PRO A 227 -4.47 -0.78 -4.19
N ASN A 228 -3.86 0.02 -5.06
CA ASN A 228 -4.50 1.11 -5.80
C ASN A 228 -5.11 2.26 -4.96
N SER A 229 -4.94 2.26 -3.64
CA SER A 229 -5.52 3.28 -2.75
C SER A 229 -4.48 3.88 -1.81
N TRP A 230 -4.58 5.18 -1.55
CA TRP A 230 -3.87 5.81 -0.44
C TRP A 230 -4.54 5.40 0.86
N CYS A 231 -3.78 5.00 1.86
CA CYS A 231 -4.33 4.62 3.16
C CYS A 231 -3.86 5.57 4.26
N TYR A 232 -4.81 6.03 5.07
CA TYR A 232 -4.56 6.70 6.34
C TYR A 232 -4.63 5.69 7.47
N ASP A 233 -3.67 5.77 8.38
CA ASP A 233 -3.61 4.98 9.62
C ASP A 233 -3.46 5.97 10.79
N ALA A 234 -4.47 6.01 11.67
CA ALA A 234 -4.51 6.93 12.81
C ALA A 234 -3.33 6.76 13.77
N SER A 235 -2.75 5.56 13.87
CA SER A 235 -1.55 5.32 14.70
C SER A 235 -0.31 6.05 14.16
N ARG A 236 -0.25 6.29 12.85
CA ARG A 236 0.87 6.96 12.18
C ARG A 236 0.56 8.39 11.76
N ARG A 237 -0.71 8.79 11.82
CA ARG A 237 -1.23 10.13 11.46
C ARG A 237 -0.75 10.61 10.08
N ARG A 238 -0.61 9.68 9.13
CA ARG A 238 -0.11 9.97 7.77
C ARG A 238 -0.81 9.11 6.74
N TRP A 239 -0.90 9.66 5.54
CA TRP A 239 -1.27 8.92 4.34
C TRP A 239 -0.06 8.16 3.80
N ALA A 240 -0.25 6.88 3.48
CA ALA A 240 0.70 6.09 2.71
C ALA A 240 0.17 5.94 1.28
N PRO A 241 1.03 6.08 0.26
CA PRO A 241 0.63 5.90 -1.12
C PRO A 241 0.31 4.43 -1.44
N PRO A 242 -0.41 4.16 -2.55
CA PRO A 242 -0.69 2.81 -3.03
C PRO A 242 0.57 1.94 -3.14
N ALA A 243 0.38 0.62 -2.94
CA ALA A 243 1.45 -0.38 -2.99
C ALA A 243 2.26 -0.37 -4.30
#